data_AF-A0A2V6C660-F1
#
_entry.id   AF-A0A2V6C660-F1
#
_cell.length_a   1.000
_cell.length_b   1.000
_cell.length_c   1.000
_cell.angle_alpha   90.00
_cell.angle_beta   90.00
_cell.angle_gamma   90.00
#
_symmetry.space_group_name_H-M   'P 1'
#
loop_
_entity.id
_entity.type
_entity.pdbx_description
1 polymer ?
#
loop_
_entity_poly.entity_id
_entity_poly.type
_entity_poly.pdbx_seq_one_letter_code
_entity_poly.pdbx_strand_id
1 'polypeptide(L)'
;IRSLIVFVEELNHALHAALQFKNGQRRIASEEFARDLELQAQVDTYLVLLLFVAFFRKTQRVSRTDRRWLRFHLFSRQCPQAFRDENLRGRYLETGELAASYTQYLDTLNGVRRLDEIRKFRSLDYSAKKAHIFALMERTS
;
A
#
# COMPACT_ATOMS: atom_id res chain seq x y z
N ILE A 1 8.05 -14.62 -6.06
CA ILE A 1 7.41 -13.30 -5.83
C ILE A 1 7.27 -12.94 -4.35
N ARG A 2 6.89 -13.87 -3.45
CA ARG A 2 6.74 -13.57 -2.01
C ARG A 2 7.98 -12.89 -1.39
N SER A 3 9.19 -13.40 -1.69
CA SER A 3 10.42 -12.79 -1.19
C SER A 3 10.68 -11.38 -1.73
N LEU A 4 10.24 -11.08 -2.96
CA LEU A 4 10.34 -9.73 -3.54
C LEU A 4 9.34 -8.77 -2.87
N ILE A 5 8.12 -9.23 -2.60
CA ILE A 5 7.10 -8.47 -1.87
C ILE A 5 7.64 -8.05 -0.50
N VAL A 6 8.06 -9.04 0.30
CA VAL A 6 8.60 -8.81 1.65
C VAL A 6 9.81 -7.87 1.59
N PHE A 7 10.73 -8.08 0.64
CA PHE A 7 11.89 -7.21 0.49
C PHE A 7 11.52 -5.74 0.24
N VAL A 8 10.54 -5.48 -0.63
CA VAL A 8 10.09 -4.12 -0.94
C VAL A 8 9.36 -3.50 0.25
N GLU A 9 8.53 -4.28 0.96
CA GLU A 9 7.84 -3.83 2.18
C GLU A 9 8.85 -3.43 3.27
N GLU A 10 9.85 -4.26 3.56
CA GLU A 10 10.88 -3.96 4.56
C GLU A 10 11.74 -2.75 4.20
N LEU A 11 12.11 -2.61 2.91
CA LEU A 11 12.82 -1.41 2.44
C LEU A 11 11.97 -0.14 2.61
N ASN A 12 10.66 -0.21 2.30
CA ASN A 12 9.75 0.91 2.50
C ASN A 12 9.62 1.26 3.98
N HIS A 13 9.44 0.27 4.86
CA HIS A 13 9.39 0.48 6.30
C HIS A 13 10.63 1.19 6.81
N ALA A 14 11.83 0.69 6.45
CA ALA A 14 13.09 1.29 6.86
C ALA A 14 13.24 2.74 6.36
N LEU A 15 12.90 3.00 5.09
CA LEU A 15 13.00 4.33 4.50
C LEU A 15 12.02 5.32 5.14
N HIS A 16 10.75 4.95 5.30
CA HIS A 16 9.74 5.82 5.88
C HIS A 16 10.02 6.09 7.36
N ALA A 17 10.46 5.08 8.13
CA ALA A 17 10.88 5.29 9.51
C ALA A 17 12.07 6.26 9.61
N ALA A 18 13.07 6.14 8.74
CA ALA A 18 14.23 7.04 8.72
C ALA A 18 13.83 8.49 8.36
N LEU A 19 12.95 8.68 7.37
CA LEU A 19 12.45 10.01 6.97
C LEU A 19 11.65 10.67 8.09
N GLN A 20 10.78 9.92 8.77
CA GLN A 20 10.00 10.45 9.88
C GLN A 20 10.88 10.80 11.09
N PHE A 21 11.87 9.95 11.41
CA PHE A 21 12.87 10.27 12.45
C PHE A 21 13.61 11.57 12.13
N LYS A 22 14.08 11.74 10.88
CA LYS A 22 14.75 12.97 10.42
C LYS A 22 13.85 14.21 10.56
N ASN A 23 12.54 14.07 10.35
CA ASN A 23 11.56 15.15 10.47
C ASN A 23 11.12 15.43 11.91
N GLY A 24 11.75 14.80 12.91
CA GLY A 24 11.48 15.04 14.33
C GLY A 24 10.21 14.38 14.86
N GLN A 25 9.58 13.50 14.09
CA GLN A 25 8.44 12.70 14.54
C GLN A 25 8.92 11.68 15.58
N ARG A 26 8.45 11.80 16.83
CA ARG A 26 8.89 10.94 17.96
C ARG A 26 7.90 9.84 18.33
N ARG A 27 6.72 9.77 17.70
CA ARG A 27 5.69 8.75 17.99
C ARG A 27 5.86 7.47 17.16
N ILE A 28 7.10 7.03 16.96
CA ILE A 28 7.47 5.84 16.15
C ILE A 28 6.91 4.55 16.77
N ALA A 29 6.60 4.55 18.06
CA ALA A 29 6.04 3.41 18.79
C ALA A 29 4.50 3.36 18.81
N SER A 30 3.81 4.32 18.18
CA SER A 30 2.34 4.28 18.19
C SER A 30 1.79 3.27 17.18
N GLU A 31 0.66 2.66 17.51
CA GLU A 31 -0.05 1.76 16.60
C GLU A 31 -0.54 2.50 15.34
N GLU A 32 -0.92 3.77 15.46
CA GLU A 32 -1.30 4.61 14.33
C GLU A 32 -0.14 4.78 13.34
N PHE A 33 1.08 5.01 13.84
CA PHE A 33 2.28 5.08 13.02
C PHE A 33 2.57 3.72 12.36
N ALA A 34 2.42 2.63 13.11
CA ALA A 34 2.63 1.28 12.57
C ALA A 34 1.64 0.94 11.45
N ARG A 35 0.37 1.37 11.57
CA ARG A 35 -0.64 1.22 10.52
C ARG A 35 -0.36 2.10 9.32
N ASP A 36 0.11 3.33 9.55
CA ASP A 36 0.52 4.23 8.46
C ASP A 36 1.63 3.63 7.60
N LEU A 37 2.67 3.12 8.27
CA LEU A 37 3.81 2.47 7.61
C LEU A 37 3.37 1.26 6.80
N GLU A 38 2.57 0.38 7.40
CA GLU A 38 2.11 -0.85 6.75
C GLU A 38 1.22 -0.53 5.53
N LEU A 39 0.26 0.40 5.67
CA LEU A 39 -0.58 0.83 4.55
C LEU A 39 0.26 1.44 3.41
N GLN A 40 1.22 2.31 3.74
CA GLN A 40 2.08 2.94 2.75
C GLN A 40 2.97 1.90 2.04
N ALA A 41 3.56 0.98 2.79
CA ALA A 41 4.42 -0.07 2.25
C ALA A 41 3.66 -0.99 1.31
N GLN A 42 2.44 -1.40 1.66
CA GLN A 42 1.59 -2.22 0.81
C GLN A 42 1.23 -1.54 -0.52
N VAL A 43 0.87 -0.24 -0.47
CA VAL A 43 0.58 0.56 -1.67
C VAL A 43 1.83 0.75 -2.53
N ASP A 44 2.96 1.10 -1.94
CA ASP A 44 4.22 1.31 -2.64
C ASP A 44 4.71 0.00 -3.28
N THR A 45 4.58 -1.13 -2.59
CA THR A 45 4.91 -2.46 -3.12
C THR A 45 4.06 -2.80 -4.34
N TYR A 46 2.75 -2.51 -4.32
CA TYR A 46 1.90 -2.68 -5.49
C TYR A 46 2.40 -1.86 -6.69
N LEU A 47 2.73 -0.58 -6.47
CA LEU A 47 3.23 0.32 -7.51
C LEU A 47 4.57 -0.14 -8.09
N VAL A 48 5.51 -0.57 -7.23
CA VAL A 48 6.79 -1.13 -7.66
C VAL A 48 6.57 -2.39 -8.49
N LEU A 49 5.68 -3.29 -8.08
CA LEU A 49 5.39 -4.50 -8.83
C LEU A 49 4.74 -4.22 -10.19
N LEU A 50 3.91 -3.18 -10.31
CA LEU A 50 3.41 -2.73 -11.61
C LEU A 50 4.55 -2.29 -12.54
N LEU A 51 5.54 -1.57 -12.03
CA LEU A 51 6.73 -1.18 -12.80
C LEU A 51 7.55 -2.40 -13.23
N PHE A 52 7.77 -3.34 -12.32
CA PHE A 52 8.46 -4.60 -12.62
C PHE A 52 7.74 -5.40 -13.72
N VAL A 53 6.43 -5.57 -13.62
CA VAL A 53 5.64 -6.27 -14.64
C VAL A 53 5.72 -5.52 -15.98
N ALA A 54 5.55 -4.20 -15.98
CA ALA A 54 5.65 -3.39 -17.20
C ALA A 54 7.03 -3.53 -17.88
N PHE A 55 8.11 -3.56 -17.10
CA PHE A 55 9.48 -3.74 -17.58
C PHE A 55 9.63 -5.10 -18.31
N PHE A 56 9.22 -6.20 -17.68
CA PHE A 56 9.33 -7.53 -18.28
C PHE A 56 8.40 -7.74 -19.49
N ARG A 57 7.32 -6.98 -19.58
CA ARG A 57 6.39 -7.00 -20.71
C ARG A 57 6.87 -6.22 -21.95
N LYS A 58 8.10 -5.71 -21.94
CA LYS A 58 8.75 -5.01 -23.09
C LYS A 58 7.80 -3.99 -23.74
N THR A 59 7.29 -3.03 -22.96
CA THR A 59 6.39 -1.92 -23.37
C THR A 59 4.91 -2.27 -23.62
N GLN A 60 4.48 -3.53 -23.49
CA GLN A 60 3.04 -3.81 -23.47
C GLN A 60 2.42 -3.25 -22.19
N ARG A 61 1.22 -2.65 -22.31
CA ARG A 61 0.44 -2.20 -21.16
C ARG A 61 0.23 -3.38 -20.20
N VAL A 62 0.43 -3.13 -18.90
CA VAL A 62 0.03 -4.06 -17.85
C VAL A 62 -1.45 -4.40 -18.06
N SER A 63 -1.80 -5.67 -18.05
CA SER A 63 -3.17 -6.13 -18.33
C SER A 63 -4.06 -6.04 -17.09
N ARG A 64 -5.37 -6.26 -17.24
CA ARG A 64 -6.28 -6.42 -16.09
C ARG A 64 -5.96 -7.69 -15.29
N THR A 65 -5.56 -8.76 -15.98
CA THR A 65 -5.18 -10.03 -15.36
C THR A 65 -3.94 -9.89 -14.50
N ASP A 66 -2.91 -9.18 -14.97
CA ASP A 66 -1.70 -8.92 -14.18
C ASP A 66 -2.02 -8.18 -12.89
N ARG A 67 -2.85 -7.12 -12.97
CA ARG A 67 -3.28 -6.35 -11.78
C ARG A 67 -4.04 -7.20 -10.78
N ARG A 68 -4.96 -8.03 -11.27
CA ARG A 68 -5.72 -8.97 -10.42
C ARG A 68 -4.79 -9.98 -9.76
N TRP A 69 -3.83 -10.52 -10.52
CA TRP A 69 -2.83 -11.46 -10.00
C TRP A 69 -1.93 -10.83 -8.93
N LEU A 70 -1.48 -9.59 -9.14
CA LEU A 70 -0.71 -8.83 -8.15
C LEU A 70 -1.51 -8.58 -6.87
N ARG A 71 -2.74 -8.07 -6.99
CA ARG A 71 -3.63 -7.85 -5.83
C ARG A 71 -3.90 -9.13 -5.06
N PHE A 72 -4.15 -10.24 -5.76
CA PHE A 72 -4.34 -11.54 -5.10
C PHE A 72 -3.12 -11.93 -4.26
N HIS A 73 -1.91 -11.76 -4.80
CA HIS A 73 -0.68 -12.11 -4.08
C HIS A 73 -0.33 -11.16 -2.93
N LEU A 74 -0.68 -9.88 -3.06
CA LEU A 74 -0.40 -8.87 -2.04
C LEU A 74 -1.42 -8.87 -0.91
N PHE A 75 -2.71 -8.98 -1.23
CA PHE A 75 -3.79 -8.72 -0.27
C PHE A 75 -4.56 -10.00 0.06
N SER A 76 -5.04 -10.73 -0.95
CA SER A 76 -5.97 -11.85 -0.73
C SER A 76 -5.28 -13.15 -0.25
N ARG A 77 -3.99 -13.32 -0.55
CA ARG A 77 -3.21 -14.50 -0.15
C ARG A 77 -2.59 -14.34 1.25
N GLN A 78 -2.69 -13.15 1.85
CA GLN A 78 -2.25 -12.98 3.24
C GLN A 78 -3.13 -13.84 4.16
N CYS A 79 -2.53 -14.39 5.21
CA CYS A 79 -3.25 -15.15 6.22
C CYS A 79 -3.09 -14.43 7.57
N PRO A 80 -3.92 -13.41 7.87
CA PRO A 80 -3.83 -12.68 9.13
C PRO A 80 -3.99 -13.60 10.35
N GLN A 81 -4.70 -14.72 10.21
CA GLN A 81 -4.85 -15.73 11.26
C GLN A 81 -3.54 -16.44 11.63
N ALA A 82 -2.48 -16.31 10.82
CA ALA A 82 -1.15 -16.80 11.17
C ALA A 82 -0.49 -15.98 12.30
N PHE A 83 -0.98 -14.76 12.58
CA PHE A 83 -0.47 -13.93 13.66
C PHE A 83 -1.15 -14.30 14.99
N ARG A 84 -0.33 -14.59 16.00
CA ARG A 84 -0.80 -14.85 17.38
C ARG A 84 -1.18 -13.56 18.11
N ASP A 85 -0.52 -12.46 17.78
CA ASP A 85 -0.79 -11.15 18.38
C ASP A 85 -2.02 -10.50 17.72
N GLU A 86 -2.99 -10.09 18.54
CA GLU A 86 -4.26 -9.55 18.06
C GLU A 86 -4.14 -8.17 17.43
N ASN A 87 -3.24 -7.32 17.94
CA ASN A 87 -2.99 -6.00 17.38
C ASN A 87 -2.32 -6.11 16.01
N LEU A 88 -1.32 -7.00 15.90
CA LEU A 88 -0.66 -7.30 14.64
C LEU A 88 -1.65 -7.84 13.61
N ARG A 89 -2.49 -8.80 14.00
CA ARG A 89 -3.56 -9.35 13.16
C ARG A 89 -4.54 -8.26 12.70
N GLY A 90 -4.98 -7.41 13.62
CA GLY A 90 -5.92 -6.32 13.33
C GLY A 90 -5.33 -5.28 12.38
N ARG A 91 -4.06 -4.92 12.55
CA ARG A 91 -3.32 -4.03 11.65
C ARG A 91 -3.26 -4.58 10.23
N TYR A 92 -2.77 -5.81 10.04
CA TYR A 92 -2.63 -6.40 8.71
C TYR A 92 -3.97 -6.56 7.99
N LEU A 93 -5.03 -6.91 8.72
CA LEU A 93 -6.37 -7.02 8.15
C LEU A 93 -6.87 -5.66 7.65
N GLU A 94 -6.82 -4.63 8.50
CA GLU A 94 -7.32 -3.30 8.14
C GLU A 94 -6.48 -2.66 7.02
N THR A 95 -5.16 -2.65 7.15
CA THR A 95 -4.30 -2.02 6.14
C THR A 95 -4.38 -2.75 4.81
N GLY A 96 -4.49 -4.09 4.82
CA GLY A 96 -4.67 -4.90 3.62
C GLY A 96 -5.96 -4.58 2.86
N GLU A 97 -7.08 -4.43 3.56
CA GLU A 97 -8.37 -4.05 2.96
C GLU A 97 -8.35 -2.63 2.38
N LEU A 98 -7.76 -1.68 3.12
CA LEU A 98 -7.59 -0.30 2.68
C LEU A 98 -6.68 -0.21 1.44
N ALA A 99 -5.54 -0.90 1.45
CA ALA A 99 -4.60 -0.93 0.34
C ALA A 99 -5.21 -1.59 -0.91
N ALA A 100 -5.95 -2.69 -0.73
CA ALA A 100 -6.65 -3.34 -1.84
C ALA A 100 -7.64 -2.39 -2.53
N SER A 101 -8.44 -1.68 -1.74
CA SER A 101 -9.45 -0.74 -2.23
C SER A 101 -8.80 0.47 -2.91
N TYR A 102 -7.78 1.05 -2.27
CA TYR A 102 -7.08 2.23 -2.79
C TYR A 102 -6.32 1.93 -4.09
N THR A 103 -5.63 0.79 -4.18
CA THR A 103 -4.93 0.40 -5.42
C THR A 103 -5.88 0.10 -6.57
N GLN A 104 -7.10 -0.38 -6.30
CA GLN A 104 -8.15 -0.50 -7.31
C GLN A 104 -8.59 0.86 -7.84
N TYR A 105 -8.72 1.86 -6.98
CA TYR A 105 -8.99 3.23 -7.41
C TYR A 105 -7.83 3.81 -8.24
N LEU A 106 -6.58 3.67 -7.81
CA LEU A 106 -5.40 4.16 -8.54
C LEU A 106 -5.33 3.62 -9.98
N ASP A 107 -5.77 2.38 -10.21
CA ASP A 107 -5.83 1.77 -11.53
C ASP A 107 -6.78 2.49 -12.50
N THR A 108 -7.79 3.19 -11.99
CA THR A 108 -8.75 3.96 -12.80
C THR A 108 -8.18 5.29 -13.30
N LEU A 109 -7.12 5.79 -12.65
CA LEU A 109 -6.51 7.07 -12.96
C LEU A 109 -5.50 6.96 -14.11
N ASN A 110 -5.42 8.03 -14.92
CA ASN A 110 -4.33 8.21 -15.88
C ASN A 110 -3.01 8.57 -15.17
N GLY A 111 -1.89 8.57 -15.90
CA GLY A 111 -0.56 8.75 -15.30
C GLY A 111 -0.38 10.04 -14.50
N VAL A 112 -0.89 11.17 -15.00
CA VAL A 112 -0.78 12.48 -14.33
C VAL A 112 -1.61 12.49 -13.05
N ARG A 113 -2.91 12.14 -13.16
CA ARG A 113 -3.82 12.10 -12.00
C ARG A 113 -3.37 11.11 -10.94
N ARG A 114 -2.81 9.96 -11.35
CA ARG A 114 -2.26 8.96 -10.43
C ARG A 114 -1.06 9.50 -9.65
N LEU A 115 -0.16 10.22 -10.32
CA LEU A 115 1.02 10.82 -9.67
C LEU A 115 0.61 11.85 -8.61
N ASP A 116 -0.32 12.75 -8.96
CA ASP A 116 -0.81 13.77 -8.04
C ASP A 116 -1.52 13.14 -6.84
N GLU A 117 -2.32 12.11 -7.10
CA GLU A 117 -3.00 11.34 -6.05
C GLU A 117 -2.01 10.64 -5.11
N ILE A 118 -0.97 10.00 -5.63
CA ILE A 118 0.08 9.35 -4.80
C ILE A 118 0.80 10.38 -3.92
N ARG A 119 1.13 11.55 -4.48
CA ARG A 119 1.78 12.64 -3.72
C ARG A 119 0.91 13.14 -2.60
N LYS A 120 -0.37 13.41 -2.90
CA LYS A 120 -1.36 13.80 -1.89
C LYS A 120 -1.45 12.75 -0.80
N PHE A 121 -1.69 11.49 -1.17
CA PHE A 121 -1.87 10.40 -0.21
C PHE A 121 -0.66 10.20 0.71
N ARG A 122 0.57 10.29 0.17
CA ARG A 122 1.81 10.18 0.96
C ARG A 122 1.94 11.26 2.03
N SER A 123 1.35 12.44 1.81
CA SER A 123 1.41 13.56 2.76
C SER A 123 0.40 13.47 3.91
N LEU A 124 -0.58 12.57 3.81
CA LEU A 124 -1.61 12.37 4.81
C LEU A 124 -1.08 11.52 5.97
N ASP A 125 -1.56 11.78 7.18
CA ASP A 125 -1.45 10.83 8.29
C ASP A 125 -2.42 9.66 8.11
N TYR A 126 -2.29 8.64 8.97
CA TYR A 126 -3.09 7.42 8.86
C TYR A 126 -4.60 7.69 8.89
N SER A 127 -5.05 8.49 9.85
CA SER A 127 -6.46 8.84 10.02
C SER A 127 -7.02 9.53 8.78
N ALA A 128 -6.28 10.47 8.19
CA ALA A 128 -6.66 11.15 6.96
C ALA A 128 -6.59 10.22 5.73
N LYS A 129 -5.61 9.30 5.65
CA LYS A 129 -5.56 8.27 4.58
C LYS A 129 -6.80 7.39 4.62
N LYS A 130 -7.19 6.91 5.79
CA LYS A 130 -8.37 6.07 5.98
C LYS A 130 -9.65 6.79 5.55
N ALA A 131 -9.86 8.01 6.03
CA ALA A 131 -11.02 8.83 5.66
C ALA A 131 -11.06 9.10 4.15
N HIS A 132 -9.91 9.39 3.55
CA HIS A 132 -9.78 9.62 2.11
C HIS A 132 -10.13 8.38 1.29
N ILE A 133 -9.67 7.19 1.69
CA ILE A 133 -10.01 5.91 1.02
C ILE A 133 -11.51 5.65 1.08
N PHE A 134 -12.14 5.82 2.26
CA PHE A 134 -13.59 5.63 2.38
C PHE A 134 -14.38 6.58 1.49
N ALA A 135 -14.02 7.87 1.48
CA ALA A 135 -14.67 8.85 0.62
C ALA A 135 -14.51 8.54 -0.88
N LEU A 136 -13.43 7.85 -1.29
CA LEU A 136 -13.25 7.38 -2.65
C LEU A 136 -14.17 6.19 -2.97
N MET A 137 -14.28 5.22 -2.05
CA MET A 137 -15.10 4.02 -2.24
C MET A 137 -16.59 4.36 -2.35
N GLU A 138 -17.08 5.31 -1.56
CA GLU A 138 -18.47 5.81 -1.62
C GLU A 138 -18.81 6.43 -2.99
N ARG A 139 -17.84 7.08 -3.64
CA ARG A 139 -18.04 7.73 -4.95
C ARG A 139 -18.00 6.76 -6.13
N THR A 140 -17.43 5.57 -5.92
CA THR A 140 -17.27 4.54 -6.96
C THR A 140 -18.26 3.38 -6.85
N SER A 141 -19.09 3.37 -5.81
CA SER A 141 -20.18 2.41 -5.60
C SER A 141 -21.44 2.88 -6.30
#